data_AF-A0A2K0U586-F1
#
_entry.id   AF-A0A2K0U586-F1
#
_cell.length_a   1.000
_cell.length_b   1.000
_cell.length_c   1.000
_cell.angle_alpha   90.00
_cell.angle_beta   90.00
_cell.angle_gamma   90.00
#
_symmetry.space_group_name_H-M   'P 1'
#
loop_
_entity.id
_entity.type
_entity.pdbx_description
1 polymer ?
#
loop_
_entity_poly.entity_id
_entity_poly.type
_entity_poly.pdbx_seq_one_letter_code
_entity_poly.pdbx_strand_id
1 'polypeptide(L)'
;MEDANHKMYAPFVHRGRDGLLSDGGTRLLSEFTRDELLWLFRTDEEGLHRYKIHSVVAMPSYEPSVRDVAANCLPDIPPYHWIDICNKSAPLYLFPGKRWLLLRVVLHNYIYRRWFRPYRSEIDFLRFICKFIIPQNLPDDTKVSLSTVDTIISLNKAVIAKFEAQRIIEVKKRAATQNLCFSWSDPENLDPYILQPLFRALVIIISDEKYNKEPSTALGNLPVYLARTGVEQELSAPISFEPLAAKIISHIEPGRVIQVTLETAIDFVIGLEAREAAAFGLRPDPTDWKPDEDMLEAWRSIGETEPLVGPNSQWVDDKRYPQWTGSGKYNEASLMPRYEKTAFWMQGNRDAREERYEETQRAAADAARESAAGSHGK
;
A
#
# COMPACT_ATOMS: atom_id res chain seq x y z
N MET A 1 12.39 2.41 -27.91
CA MET A 1 12.03 2.55 -26.48
C MET A 1 10.93 1.52 -26.18
N GLU A 2 11.19 0.24 -26.51
CA GLU A 2 10.14 -0.78 -26.66
C GLU A 2 10.51 -2.17 -26.14
N ASP A 3 11.68 -2.37 -25.54
CA ASP A 3 12.14 -3.72 -25.12
C ASP A 3 12.43 -3.88 -23.62
N ALA A 4 12.17 -2.84 -22.81
CA ALA A 4 12.46 -2.86 -21.37
C ALA A 4 11.25 -3.12 -20.47
N ASN A 5 10.02 -3.13 -21.02
CA ASN A 5 8.79 -3.25 -20.23
C ASN A 5 8.32 -4.69 -20.01
N HIS A 6 8.92 -5.70 -20.67
CA HIS A 6 8.50 -7.10 -20.53
C HIS A 6 9.26 -7.91 -19.46
N LYS A 7 10.25 -7.32 -18.77
CA LYS A 7 10.90 -7.91 -17.58
C LYS A 7 10.42 -7.24 -16.29
N MET A 8 9.15 -6.84 -16.23
CA MET A 8 8.65 -6.02 -15.12
C MET A 8 8.48 -6.80 -13.80
N TYR A 9 8.51 -8.13 -13.87
CA TYR A 9 8.73 -9.04 -12.76
C TYR A 9 8.99 -10.41 -13.38
N ALA A 10 10.20 -10.97 -13.22
CA ALA A 10 10.41 -12.40 -13.43
C ALA A 10 10.67 -12.98 -12.05
N PRO A 11 9.83 -13.91 -11.54
CA PRO A 11 10.22 -14.68 -10.36
C PRO A 11 11.60 -15.31 -10.62
N PHE A 12 12.46 -15.37 -9.60
CA PHE A 12 13.74 -16.05 -9.78
C PHE A 12 13.51 -17.55 -9.95
N VAL A 13 12.41 -18.11 -9.46
CA VAL A 13 11.94 -19.43 -9.94
C VAL A 13 11.38 -19.31 -11.36
N HIS A 14 12.13 -19.83 -12.34
CA HIS A 14 11.72 -19.84 -13.74
C HIS A 14 11.72 -21.24 -14.32
N ARG A 15 10.63 -21.61 -15.01
CA ARG A 15 10.58 -22.82 -15.83
C ARG A 15 11.15 -22.53 -17.21
N GLY A 16 12.30 -23.13 -17.51
CA GLY A 16 12.95 -23.05 -18.81
C GLY A 16 12.14 -23.74 -19.91
N ARG A 17 12.57 -23.54 -21.17
CA ARG A 17 11.97 -24.22 -22.34
C ARG A 17 12.18 -25.74 -22.31
N ASP A 18 13.18 -26.19 -21.57
CA ASP A 18 13.47 -27.59 -21.26
C ASP A 18 12.55 -28.16 -20.16
N GLY A 19 11.67 -27.34 -19.59
CA GLY A 19 10.74 -27.72 -18.53
C GLY A 19 11.35 -27.75 -17.14
N LEU A 20 12.65 -27.46 -17.00
CA LEU A 20 13.37 -27.49 -15.74
C LEU A 20 13.25 -26.15 -15.01
N LEU A 21 13.25 -26.20 -13.67
CA LEU A 21 13.22 -25.01 -12.83
C LEU A 21 14.65 -24.52 -12.56
N SER A 22 14.90 -23.22 -12.79
CA SER A 22 16.17 -22.54 -12.48
C SER A 22 15.94 -21.24 -11.71
N ASP A 23 17.03 -20.66 -11.19
CA ASP A 23 17.04 -19.38 -10.46
C ASP A 23 16.98 -18.12 -11.35
N GLY A 24 16.48 -18.27 -12.59
CA GLY A 24 16.49 -17.20 -13.60
C GLY A 24 17.88 -16.95 -14.21
N GLY A 25 18.90 -17.68 -13.72
CA GLY A 25 20.23 -17.82 -14.30
C GLY A 25 20.43 -19.20 -14.94
N THR A 26 21.59 -19.80 -14.70
CA THR A 26 21.99 -21.10 -15.27
C THR A 26 21.93 -22.26 -14.29
N ARG A 27 21.71 -22.03 -12.98
CA ARG A 27 21.74 -23.09 -11.97
C ARG A 27 20.35 -23.71 -11.83
N LEU A 28 20.27 -25.03 -11.91
CA LEU A 28 19.03 -25.77 -11.71
C LEU A 28 18.66 -25.77 -10.23
N LEU A 29 17.37 -25.63 -9.91
CA LEU A 29 16.92 -25.61 -8.51
C LEU A 29 17.17 -26.94 -7.80
N SER A 30 17.23 -28.06 -8.52
CA SER A 30 17.60 -29.38 -7.99
C SER A 30 19.03 -29.45 -7.43
N GLU A 31 19.89 -28.49 -7.75
CA GLU A 31 21.26 -28.41 -7.25
C GLU A 31 21.38 -27.59 -5.96
N PHE A 32 20.29 -27.00 -5.48
CA PHE A 32 20.28 -26.16 -4.28
C PHE A 32 20.26 -27.03 -3.02
N THR A 33 20.92 -26.56 -1.98
CA THR A 33 20.68 -27.07 -0.62
C THR A 33 19.34 -26.57 -0.10
N ARG A 34 18.78 -27.25 0.90
CA ARG A 34 17.55 -26.84 1.60
C ARG A 34 17.53 -25.35 1.96
N ASP A 35 18.58 -24.89 2.65
CA ASP A 35 18.69 -23.51 3.11
C ASP A 35 18.82 -22.50 1.96
N GLU A 36 19.54 -22.85 0.88
CA GLU A 36 19.63 -22.00 -0.30
C GLU A 36 18.28 -21.86 -0.99
N LEU A 37 17.50 -22.94 -1.07
CA LEU A 37 16.20 -22.94 -1.72
C LEU A 37 15.16 -22.17 -0.90
N LEU A 38 15.14 -22.36 0.42
CA LEU A 38 14.31 -21.57 1.34
C LEU A 38 14.66 -20.07 1.29
N TRP A 39 15.96 -19.75 1.23
CA TRP A 39 16.41 -18.37 1.02
C TRP A 39 15.94 -17.81 -0.32
N LEU A 40 16.06 -18.57 -1.41
CA LEU A 40 15.59 -18.16 -2.73
C LEU A 40 14.08 -17.85 -2.69
N PHE A 41 13.25 -18.81 -2.25
CA PHE A 41 11.80 -18.64 -2.15
C PHE A 41 11.42 -17.43 -1.30
N ARG A 42 12.06 -17.26 -0.13
CA ARG A 42 11.80 -16.11 0.72
C ARG A 42 12.11 -14.79 0.02
N THR A 43 13.27 -14.68 -0.64
CA THR A 43 13.63 -13.43 -1.31
C THR A 43 12.72 -13.12 -2.49
N ASP A 44 12.24 -14.15 -3.19
CA ASP A 44 11.26 -14.03 -4.27
C ASP A 44 9.91 -13.54 -3.76
N GLU A 45 9.39 -14.11 -2.69
CA GLU A 45 8.16 -13.64 -2.06
C GLU A 45 8.29 -12.19 -1.59
N GLU A 46 9.43 -11.79 -1.03
CA GLU A 46 9.69 -10.39 -0.68
C GLU A 46 9.69 -9.47 -1.91
N GLY A 47 10.27 -9.94 -3.02
CA GLY A 47 10.26 -9.24 -4.30
C GLY A 47 8.85 -9.07 -4.85
N LEU A 48 8.07 -10.15 -4.88
CA LEU A 48 6.69 -10.20 -5.33
C LEU A 48 5.82 -9.28 -4.49
N HIS A 49 5.94 -9.41 -3.17
CA HIS A 49 5.24 -8.60 -2.20
C HIS A 49 5.51 -7.12 -2.46
N ARG A 50 6.79 -6.72 -2.51
CA ARG A 50 7.20 -5.33 -2.77
C ARG A 50 6.60 -4.76 -4.04
N TYR A 51 6.61 -5.55 -5.12
CA TYR A 51 6.05 -5.16 -6.41
C TYR A 51 4.52 -5.03 -6.35
N LYS A 52 3.82 -6.01 -5.77
CA LYS A 52 2.35 -6.04 -5.70
C LYS A 52 1.81 -4.85 -4.92
N ILE A 53 2.31 -4.62 -3.70
CA ILE A 53 1.84 -3.50 -2.87
C ILE A 53 2.13 -2.14 -3.50
N HIS A 54 3.25 -2.00 -4.23
CA HIS A 54 3.56 -0.75 -4.94
C HIS A 54 2.61 -0.56 -6.13
N SER A 55 2.34 -1.62 -6.88
CA SER A 55 1.49 -1.56 -8.07
C SER A 55 0.07 -1.07 -7.75
N VAL A 56 -0.49 -1.50 -6.61
CA VAL A 56 -1.82 -1.04 -6.19
C VAL A 56 -1.81 0.44 -5.76
N VAL A 57 -0.69 0.96 -5.25
CA VAL A 57 -0.52 2.40 -4.97
C VAL A 57 -0.31 3.21 -6.26
N ALA A 58 0.42 2.66 -7.23
CA ALA A 58 0.73 3.34 -8.49
C ALA A 58 -0.49 3.43 -9.43
N MET A 59 -1.41 2.46 -9.36
CA MET A 59 -2.61 2.38 -10.19
C MET A 59 -3.88 2.39 -9.33
N PRO A 60 -4.22 3.53 -8.69
CA PRO A 60 -5.48 3.65 -7.99
C PRO A 60 -6.61 3.61 -9.01
N SER A 61 -7.61 2.84 -8.68
CA SER A 61 -8.76 2.57 -9.56
C SER A 61 -10.03 2.33 -8.76
N TYR A 62 -9.94 2.46 -7.44
CA TYR A 62 -11.06 2.68 -6.55
C TYR A 62 -10.81 4.00 -5.82
N GLU A 63 -11.49 5.04 -6.28
CA GLU A 63 -11.39 6.41 -5.78
C GLU A 63 -12.78 6.84 -5.32
N PRO A 64 -13.18 6.49 -4.08
CA PRO A 64 -14.56 6.70 -3.64
C PRO A 64 -14.84 8.19 -3.41
N SER A 65 -16.01 8.64 -3.85
CA SER A 65 -16.46 10.02 -3.66
C SER A 65 -17.20 10.20 -2.34
N VAL A 66 -16.94 11.30 -1.63
CA VAL A 66 -17.73 11.68 -0.45
C VAL A 66 -19.16 12.09 -0.81
N ARG A 67 -19.41 12.51 -2.06
CA ARG A 67 -20.77 12.82 -2.54
C ARG A 67 -21.61 11.56 -2.68
N ASP A 68 -20.98 10.49 -3.17
CA ASP A 68 -21.64 9.19 -3.35
C ASP A 68 -21.98 8.54 -2.01
N VAL A 69 -21.22 8.83 -0.94
CA VAL A 69 -21.57 8.43 0.43
C VAL A 69 -22.89 9.04 0.85
N ALA A 70 -23.07 10.35 0.63
CA ALA A 70 -24.31 11.04 0.98
C ALA A 70 -25.52 10.52 0.19
N ALA A 71 -25.30 10.05 -1.03
CA ALA A 71 -26.32 9.43 -1.88
C ALA A 71 -26.43 7.91 -1.69
N ASN A 72 -25.65 7.32 -0.78
CA ASN A 72 -25.55 5.87 -0.55
C ASN A 72 -25.34 5.06 -1.85
N CYS A 73 -24.51 5.58 -2.76
CA CYS A 73 -24.29 5.04 -4.10
C CYS A 73 -22.81 4.81 -4.43
N LEU A 74 -21.99 4.46 -3.43
CA LEU A 74 -20.59 4.11 -3.66
C LEU A 74 -20.47 3.01 -4.73
N PRO A 75 -19.51 3.16 -5.67
CA PRO A 75 -19.27 2.14 -6.68
C PRO A 75 -18.83 0.83 -6.04
N ASP A 76 -19.01 -0.26 -6.78
CA ASP A 76 -18.51 -1.57 -6.39
C ASP A 76 -16.98 -1.56 -6.28
N ILE A 77 -16.45 -2.17 -5.22
CA ILE A 77 -15.01 -2.30 -5.03
C ILE A 77 -14.50 -3.37 -6.00
N PRO A 78 -13.54 -3.05 -6.88
CA PRO A 78 -12.97 -4.05 -7.79
C PRO A 78 -12.24 -5.18 -7.02
N PRO A 79 -12.21 -6.43 -7.53
CA PRO A 79 -11.64 -7.58 -6.82
C PRO A 79 -10.19 -7.43 -6.33
N TYR A 80 -9.33 -6.72 -7.06
CA TYR A 80 -7.95 -6.50 -6.61
C TYR A 80 -7.86 -5.43 -5.51
N HIS A 81 -8.76 -4.42 -5.49
CA HIS A 81 -8.85 -3.46 -4.36
C HIS A 81 -9.47 -4.11 -3.13
N TRP A 82 -10.40 -5.03 -3.35
CA TRP A 82 -10.99 -5.85 -2.30
C TRP A 82 -9.90 -6.58 -1.50
N ILE A 83 -9.02 -7.29 -2.22
CA ILE A 83 -7.88 -7.99 -1.65
C ILE A 83 -6.91 -7.01 -0.97
N ASP A 84 -6.65 -5.85 -1.57
CA ASP A 84 -5.70 -4.87 -1.02
C ASP A 84 -6.21 -4.17 0.26
N ILE A 85 -7.53 -4.03 0.44
CA ILE A 85 -8.12 -3.56 1.70
C ILE A 85 -7.86 -4.54 2.85
N CYS A 86 -7.79 -5.84 2.55
CA CYS A 86 -7.56 -6.87 3.54
C CYS A 86 -6.12 -6.88 4.04
N ASN A 87 -5.96 -7.40 5.26
CA ASN A 87 -4.67 -7.62 5.92
C ASN A 87 -3.82 -6.34 6.05
N LYS A 88 -4.51 -5.19 6.12
CA LYS A 88 -3.93 -3.88 6.42
C LYS A 88 -4.38 -3.40 7.80
N SER A 89 -3.48 -2.76 8.53
CA SER A 89 -3.78 -2.27 9.88
C SER A 89 -4.55 -0.96 9.91
N ALA A 90 -4.33 -0.05 8.94
CA ALA A 90 -5.05 1.22 8.89
C ALA A 90 -5.28 1.72 7.44
N PRO A 91 -6.44 2.34 7.13
CA PRO A 91 -6.57 3.14 5.92
C PRO A 91 -5.78 4.45 6.06
N LEU A 92 -5.11 4.83 4.99
CA LEU A 92 -4.42 6.10 4.80
C LEU A 92 -5.14 6.88 3.71
N TYR A 93 -5.82 7.94 4.12
CA TYR A 93 -6.52 8.86 3.24
C TYR A 93 -5.56 9.97 2.79
N LEU A 94 -5.30 10.02 1.48
CA LEU A 94 -4.44 11.03 0.87
C LEU A 94 -5.29 12.07 0.14
N PHE A 95 -5.25 13.33 0.59
CA PHE A 95 -6.02 14.39 -0.05
C PHE A 95 -5.49 14.66 -1.45
N PRO A 96 -6.37 14.76 -2.46
CA PRO A 96 -5.96 15.09 -3.81
C PRO A 96 -5.54 16.57 -3.87
N GLY A 97 -4.23 16.82 -3.84
CA GLY A 97 -3.64 18.14 -4.08
C GLY A 97 -2.61 18.14 -5.22
N LYS A 98 -1.97 19.26 -5.53
CA LYS A 98 -1.10 19.38 -6.71
C LYS A 98 0.00 18.32 -6.81
N ARG A 99 0.44 17.76 -5.68
CA ARG A 99 1.58 16.84 -5.56
C ARG A 99 1.19 15.43 -5.14
N TRP A 100 -0.11 15.11 -5.07
CA TRP A 100 -0.59 13.84 -4.51
C TRP A 100 -0.02 12.60 -5.21
N LEU A 101 0.18 12.65 -6.55
CA LEU A 101 0.75 11.53 -7.31
C LEU A 101 2.22 11.25 -7.01
N LEU A 102 3.00 12.29 -6.71
CA LEU A 102 4.37 12.13 -6.23
C LEU A 102 4.33 11.62 -4.79
N LEU A 103 3.53 12.28 -3.95
CA LEU A 103 3.47 12.01 -2.52
C LEU A 103 3.07 10.56 -2.22
N ARG A 104 2.13 9.96 -2.96
CA ARG A 104 1.76 8.54 -2.78
C ARG A 104 2.93 7.57 -2.98
N VAL A 105 3.81 7.82 -3.96
CA VAL A 105 4.97 6.95 -4.26
C VAL A 105 6.01 7.08 -3.15
N VAL A 106 6.28 8.31 -2.75
CA VAL A 106 7.26 8.64 -1.70
C VAL A 106 6.79 8.13 -0.34
N LEU A 107 5.51 8.31 0.00
CA LEU A 107 4.88 7.76 1.21
C LEU A 107 5.00 6.24 1.25
N HIS A 108 4.62 5.57 0.16
CA HIS A 108 4.66 4.13 0.10
C HIS A 108 6.07 3.58 0.34
N ASN A 109 7.09 4.18 -0.30
CA ASN A 109 8.49 3.81 -0.09
C ASN A 109 8.96 4.06 1.35
N TYR A 110 8.61 5.20 1.94
CA TYR A 110 8.95 5.51 3.33
C TYR A 110 8.33 4.50 4.31
N ILE A 111 7.01 4.28 4.18
CA ILE A 111 6.25 3.40 5.08
C ILE A 111 6.75 1.95 4.93
N TYR A 112 7.00 1.49 3.70
CA TYR A 112 7.51 0.14 3.47
C TYR A 112 8.84 -0.10 4.19
N ARG A 113 9.83 0.79 4.01
CA ARG A 113 11.14 0.64 4.68
C ARG A 113 11.06 0.67 6.19
N ARG A 114 10.06 1.37 6.75
CA ARG A 114 9.87 1.46 8.20
C ARG A 114 9.22 0.20 8.78
N TRP A 115 8.26 -0.37 8.07
CA TRP A 115 7.55 -1.58 8.49
C TRP A 115 8.36 -2.85 8.19
N PHE A 116 8.96 -2.92 7.00
CA PHE A 116 9.61 -4.12 6.50
C PHE A 116 10.98 -4.36 7.13
N ARG A 117 11.10 -5.51 7.77
CA ARG A 117 12.32 -6.15 8.23
C ARG A 117 12.68 -7.29 7.28
N PRO A 118 13.84 -7.23 6.60
CA PRO A 118 14.32 -8.31 5.74
C PRO A 118 14.26 -9.67 6.42
N TYR A 119 13.79 -10.68 5.68
CA TYR A 119 13.58 -12.07 6.10
C TYR A 119 12.55 -12.30 7.20
N ARG A 120 12.29 -11.32 8.06
CA ARG A 120 11.53 -11.49 9.30
C ARG A 120 10.10 -10.95 9.26
N SER A 121 9.75 -10.16 8.24
CA SER A 121 8.39 -9.63 8.13
C SER A 121 7.45 -10.67 7.56
N GLU A 122 6.28 -10.78 8.17
CA GLU A 122 5.17 -11.55 7.61
C GLU A 122 4.57 -10.76 6.45
N ILE A 123 4.77 -11.28 5.25
CA ILE A 123 4.35 -10.67 3.97
C ILE A 123 3.24 -11.47 3.29
N ASP A 124 2.92 -12.64 3.85
CA ASP A 124 1.88 -13.52 3.35
C ASP A 124 0.54 -12.82 3.31
N PHE A 125 -0.27 -13.22 2.32
CA PHE A 125 -1.59 -12.65 2.07
C PHE A 125 -1.57 -11.12 1.88
N LEU A 126 -0.47 -10.60 1.32
CA LEU A 126 -0.25 -9.18 1.05
C LEU A 126 -0.33 -8.30 2.30
N ARG A 127 0.10 -8.83 3.44
CA ARG A 127 0.11 -8.09 4.71
C ARG A 127 0.98 -6.85 4.59
N PHE A 128 0.43 -5.71 4.97
CA PHE A 128 1.16 -4.43 4.99
C PHE A 128 0.48 -3.47 5.96
N ILE A 129 1.17 -2.45 6.46
CA ILE A 129 0.62 -1.63 7.54
C ILE A 129 -0.60 -0.78 7.13
N CYS A 130 -0.68 -0.35 5.86
CA CYS A 130 -1.74 0.56 5.44
C CYS A 130 -2.26 0.36 4.02
N LYS A 131 -3.53 0.73 3.80
CA LYS A 131 -4.17 0.88 2.49
C LYS A 131 -4.25 2.34 2.09
N PHE A 132 -3.77 2.70 0.90
CA PHE A 132 -3.95 4.04 0.35
C PHE A 132 -5.35 4.20 -0.25
N ILE A 133 -6.05 5.26 0.15
CA ILE A 133 -7.38 5.63 -0.35
C ILE A 133 -7.32 7.11 -0.75
N ILE A 134 -7.73 7.40 -1.99
CA ILE A 134 -7.79 8.77 -2.52
C ILE A 134 -9.27 9.15 -2.62
N PRO A 135 -9.80 9.93 -1.65
CA PRO A 135 -11.18 10.36 -1.67
C PRO A 135 -11.40 11.43 -2.75
N GLN A 136 -12.50 11.31 -3.48
CA GLN A 136 -12.93 12.30 -4.46
C GLN A 136 -13.95 13.28 -3.86
N ASN A 137 -14.00 14.48 -4.43
CA ASN A 137 -14.96 15.54 -4.10
C ASN A 137 -14.97 15.98 -2.63
N LEU A 138 -13.83 15.92 -1.95
CA LEU A 138 -13.66 16.57 -0.64
C LEU A 138 -14.00 18.07 -0.74
N PRO A 139 -14.45 18.70 0.36
CA PRO A 139 -14.58 20.15 0.43
C PRO A 139 -13.25 20.80 0.01
N ASP A 140 -13.30 21.92 -0.72
CA ASP A 140 -12.13 22.66 -1.23
C ASP A 140 -11.30 23.34 -0.10
N ASP A 141 -11.42 22.86 1.13
CA ASP A 141 -10.61 23.32 2.25
C ASP A 141 -9.18 22.75 2.09
N THR A 142 -8.23 23.66 1.95
CA THR A 142 -6.80 23.31 1.88
C THR A 142 -6.29 22.75 3.20
N LYS A 143 -6.99 23.02 4.32
CA LYS A 143 -6.62 22.57 5.66
C LYS A 143 -7.51 21.41 6.11
N VAL A 144 -6.91 20.49 6.85
CA VAL A 144 -7.64 19.42 7.52
C VAL A 144 -8.36 20.01 8.73
N SER A 145 -9.67 20.21 8.60
CA SER A 145 -10.56 20.63 9.67
C SER A 145 -11.33 19.45 10.26
N LEU A 146 -12.00 19.66 11.39
CA LEU A 146 -12.78 18.63 12.07
C LEU A 146 -13.89 18.05 11.18
N SER A 147 -14.59 18.92 10.43
CA SER A 147 -15.63 18.50 9.49
C SER A 147 -15.08 17.62 8.36
N THR A 148 -13.87 17.93 7.88
CA THR A 148 -13.19 17.09 6.89
C THR A 148 -12.84 15.73 7.47
N VAL A 149 -12.35 15.68 8.71
CA VAL A 149 -12.07 14.41 9.41
C VAL A 149 -13.34 13.57 9.60
N ASP A 150 -14.45 14.18 10.00
CA ASP A 150 -15.74 13.49 10.14
C ASP A 150 -16.29 12.98 8.80
N THR A 151 -16.06 13.74 7.73
CA THR A 151 -16.38 13.30 6.36
C THR A 151 -15.57 12.07 5.98
N ILE A 152 -14.26 12.04 6.26
CA ILE A 152 -13.39 10.89 6.01
C ILE A 152 -13.79 9.68 6.86
N ILE A 153 -14.12 9.86 8.14
CA ILE A 153 -14.59 8.78 9.00
C ILE A 153 -15.91 8.20 8.46
N SER A 154 -16.83 9.06 8.01
CA SER A 154 -18.10 8.64 7.40
C SER A 154 -17.87 7.88 6.10
N LEU A 155 -16.96 8.35 5.25
CA LEU A 155 -16.53 7.65 4.05
C LEU A 155 -15.92 6.29 4.37
N ASN A 156 -15.03 6.19 5.37
CA ASN A 156 -14.44 4.91 5.78
C ASN A 156 -15.50 3.90 6.22
N LYS A 157 -16.47 4.35 7.02
CA LYS A 157 -17.62 3.51 7.43
C LYS A 157 -18.41 3.01 6.21
N ALA A 158 -18.66 3.87 5.23
CA ALA A 158 -19.37 3.50 4.02
C ALA A 158 -18.56 2.54 3.13
N VAL A 159 -17.25 2.75 2.99
CA VAL A 159 -16.35 1.83 2.27
C VAL A 159 -16.32 0.46 2.95
N ILE A 160 -16.24 0.42 4.29
CA ILE A 160 -16.29 -0.83 5.06
C ILE A 160 -17.65 -1.53 4.90
N ALA A 161 -18.76 -0.80 4.94
CA ALA A 161 -20.08 -1.38 4.74
C ALA A 161 -20.26 -1.94 3.32
N LYS A 162 -19.80 -1.18 2.31
CA LYS A 162 -19.76 -1.62 0.91
C LYS A 162 -18.89 -2.86 0.77
N PHE A 163 -17.75 -2.87 1.48
CA PHE A 163 -16.88 -4.01 1.54
C PHE A 163 -17.71 -5.22 2.03
N GLU A 164 -18.14 -5.25 3.29
CA GLU A 164 -18.83 -6.42 3.86
C GLU A 164 -20.02 -6.93 3.04
N ALA A 165 -20.80 -6.01 2.45
CA ALA A 165 -21.91 -6.37 1.58
C ALA A 165 -21.46 -7.17 0.34
N GLN A 166 -20.38 -6.75 -0.32
CA GLN A 166 -19.82 -7.48 -1.45
C GLN A 166 -19.15 -8.79 -1.04
N ARG A 167 -18.52 -8.87 0.14
CA ARG A 167 -17.93 -10.13 0.64
C ARG A 167 -18.94 -11.26 0.62
N ILE A 168 -20.14 -10.99 1.15
CA ILE A 168 -21.22 -11.97 1.24
C ILE A 168 -21.63 -12.45 -0.15
N ILE A 169 -21.66 -11.55 -1.14
CA ILE A 169 -22.02 -11.88 -2.51
C ILE A 169 -20.93 -12.73 -3.17
N GLU A 170 -19.66 -12.34 -3.05
CA GLU A 170 -18.54 -13.04 -3.68
C GLU A 170 -18.32 -14.43 -3.09
N VAL A 171 -18.43 -14.58 -1.77
CA VAL A 171 -18.39 -15.90 -1.11
C VAL A 171 -19.53 -16.80 -1.62
N LYS A 172 -20.75 -16.27 -1.76
CA LYS A 172 -21.90 -17.02 -2.30
C LYS A 172 -21.73 -17.39 -3.77
N LYS A 173 -21.26 -16.46 -4.61
CA LYS A 173 -20.99 -16.72 -6.03
C LYS A 173 -19.99 -17.85 -6.19
N ARG A 174 -18.87 -17.79 -5.46
CA ARG A 174 -17.82 -18.82 -5.49
C ARG A 174 -18.29 -20.18 -5.01
N ALA A 175 -19.09 -20.24 -3.95
CA ALA A 175 -19.70 -21.49 -3.49
C ALA A 175 -20.58 -22.13 -4.59
N ALA A 176 -21.16 -21.34 -5.50
CA ALA A 176 -21.96 -21.82 -6.62
C ALA A 176 -21.15 -22.15 -7.90
N THR A 177 -19.97 -21.54 -8.10
CA THR A 177 -19.16 -21.66 -9.32
C THR A 177 -17.93 -22.57 -9.19
N GLN A 178 -17.94 -23.57 -8.30
CA GLN A 178 -16.83 -24.50 -7.97
C GLN A 178 -16.06 -25.16 -9.15
N ASN A 179 -16.35 -24.89 -10.42
CA ASN A 179 -15.74 -25.52 -11.58
C ASN A 179 -15.37 -24.62 -12.78
N LEU A 180 -15.45 -23.28 -12.70
CA LEU A 180 -15.19 -22.44 -13.88
C LEU A 180 -14.26 -21.25 -13.60
N CYS A 181 -13.04 -21.38 -14.13
CA CYS A 181 -12.07 -20.34 -14.49
C CYS A 181 -11.13 -19.83 -13.39
N PHE A 182 -9.86 -20.28 -13.46
CA PHE A 182 -8.71 -19.71 -12.75
C PHE A 182 -8.27 -18.42 -13.44
N SER A 183 -8.52 -17.28 -12.79
CA SER A 183 -7.91 -15.99 -13.16
C SER A 183 -6.87 -15.63 -12.11
N TRP A 184 -5.75 -15.04 -12.55
CA TRP A 184 -4.73 -14.40 -11.68
C TRP A 184 -5.30 -13.38 -10.68
N SER A 185 -6.56 -13.00 -10.83
CA SER A 185 -7.29 -12.02 -10.04
C SER A 185 -8.16 -12.64 -8.94
N ASP A 186 -8.33 -13.96 -8.94
CA ASP A 186 -9.28 -14.66 -8.08
C ASP A 186 -8.49 -15.58 -7.14
N PRO A 187 -8.13 -15.13 -5.92
CA PRO A 187 -7.40 -15.99 -4.99
C PRO A 187 -8.25 -17.21 -4.71
N GLU A 188 -7.71 -18.42 -4.86
CA GLU A 188 -8.47 -19.68 -4.74
C GLU A 188 -9.29 -19.79 -3.44
N ASN A 189 -8.82 -19.11 -2.38
CA ASN A 189 -9.54 -18.93 -1.13
C ASN A 189 -9.58 -17.44 -0.70
N LEU A 190 -10.77 -16.92 -0.37
CA LEU A 190 -10.96 -15.58 0.21
C LEU A 190 -10.82 -15.56 1.73
N ASP A 191 -10.87 -16.71 2.40
CA ASP A 191 -10.79 -16.83 3.86
C ASP A 191 -9.59 -16.11 4.49
N PRO A 192 -8.37 -16.16 3.92
CA PRO A 192 -7.23 -15.48 4.53
C PRO A 192 -7.23 -13.95 4.30
N TYR A 193 -8.17 -13.41 3.54
CA TYR A 193 -8.29 -11.96 3.30
C TYR A 193 -9.27 -11.35 4.30
N ILE A 194 -8.71 -10.88 5.42
CA ILE A 194 -9.46 -10.41 6.58
C ILE A 194 -9.36 -8.88 6.68
N LEU A 195 -10.52 -8.22 6.82
CA LEU A 195 -10.57 -6.82 7.20
C LEU A 195 -10.21 -6.67 8.69
N GLN A 196 -9.03 -6.13 8.97
CA GLN A 196 -8.49 -6.06 10.33
C GLN A 196 -9.33 -5.11 11.21
N PRO A 197 -9.56 -5.43 12.50
CA PRO A 197 -10.25 -4.53 13.42
C PRO A 197 -9.62 -3.12 13.51
N LEU A 198 -8.27 -3.04 13.50
CA LEU A 198 -7.56 -1.76 13.49
C LEU A 198 -7.91 -0.89 12.28
N PHE A 199 -8.18 -1.50 11.12
CA PHE A 199 -8.57 -0.78 9.90
C PHE A 199 -9.88 -0.02 10.09
N ARG A 200 -10.78 -0.58 10.89
CA ARG A 200 -12.06 0.05 11.22
C ARG A 200 -11.90 1.14 12.28
N ALA A 201 -10.95 0.97 13.19
CA ALA A 201 -10.82 1.75 14.42
C ALA A 201 -10.03 3.06 14.28
N LEU A 202 -9.03 3.08 13.40
CA LEU A 202 -8.06 4.17 13.28
C LEU A 202 -7.85 4.53 11.81
N VAL A 203 -7.89 5.82 11.49
CA VAL A 203 -7.56 6.33 10.15
C VAL A 203 -6.36 7.26 10.20
N ILE A 204 -5.51 7.19 9.17
CA ILE A 204 -4.42 8.13 8.92
C ILE A 204 -4.89 9.08 7.83
N ILE A 205 -4.72 10.39 8.03
CA ILE A 205 -5.10 11.41 7.06
C ILE A 205 -3.88 12.26 6.72
N ILE A 206 -3.60 12.41 5.43
CA ILE A 206 -2.45 13.15 4.92
C ILE A 206 -2.91 14.16 3.87
N SER A 207 -2.49 15.41 4.06
CA SER A 207 -2.60 16.49 3.06
C SER A 207 -1.24 16.74 2.43
N ASP A 208 -1.21 17.11 1.15
CA ASP A 208 0.02 17.49 0.46
C ASP A 208 0.45 18.94 0.73
N GLU A 209 -0.34 19.71 1.50
CA GLU A 209 -0.08 21.12 1.82
C GLU A 209 1.32 21.33 2.42
N LYS A 210 1.74 20.43 3.31
CA LYS A 210 3.04 20.49 4.02
C LYS A 210 4.15 19.67 3.35
N TYR A 211 3.85 19.04 2.22
CA TYR A 211 4.84 18.23 1.52
C TYR A 211 5.71 19.09 0.59
N ASN A 212 7.02 19.13 0.85
CA ASN A 212 7.97 19.98 0.13
C ASN A 212 8.79 19.20 -0.90
N LYS A 213 8.21 18.14 -1.45
CA LYS A 213 8.91 17.26 -2.42
C LYS A 213 10.16 16.62 -1.83
N GLU A 214 10.17 16.36 -0.51
CA GLU A 214 11.23 15.55 0.08
C GLU A 214 11.19 14.11 -0.50
N PRO A 215 12.35 13.46 -0.68
CA PRO A 215 12.39 12.06 -1.08
C PRO A 215 11.95 11.15 0.07
N SER A 216 11.70 9.88 -0.26
CA SER A 216 11.18 8.88 0.69
C SER A 216 12.14 8.52 1.81
N THR A 217 13.39 8.98 1.77
CA THR A 217 14.37 8.83 2.85
C THR A 217 14.27 9.94 3.90
N ALA A 218 13.58 11.04 3.61
CA ALA A 218 13.48 12.23 4.47
C ALA A 218 12.04 12.60 4.86
N LEU A 219 11.05 11.77 4.50
CA LEU A 219 9.63 12.08 4.69
C LEU A 219 9.12 11.96 6.14
N GLY A 220 9.94 11.44 7.07
CA GLY A 220 9.49 11.10 8.43
C GLY A 220 8.87 12.26 9.21
N ASN A 221 9.31 13.49 8.96
CA ASN A 221 8.82 14.69 9.64
C ASN A 221 7.52 15.27 9.04
N LEU A 222 6.98 14.70 7.96
CA LEU A 222 5.75 15.17 7.33
C LEU A 222 4.60 15.14 8.37
N PRO A 223 3.90 16.25 8.64
CA PRO A 223 2.76 16.25 9.53
C PRO A 223 1.59 15.45 8.96
N VAL A 224 1.01 14.57 9.78
CA VAL A 224 -0.16 13.74 9.45
C VAL A 224 -1.15 13.77 10.61
N TYR A 225 -2.40 13.39 10.34
CA TYR A 225 -3.45 13.31 11.35
C TYR A 225 -3.82 11.86 11.63
N LEU A 226 -3.94 11.53 12.91
CA LEU A 226 -4.52 10.28 13.38
C LEU A 226 -5.90 10.57 13.96
N ALA A 227 -6.91 9.83 13.51
CA ALA A 227 -8.27 9.97 14.01
C ALA A 227 -8.87 8.62 14.40
N ARG A 228 -9.41 8.56 15.62
CA ARG A 228 -10.18 7.42 16.10
C ARG A 228 -11.60 7.48 15.52
N THR A 229 -12.08 6.37 14.97
CA THR A 229 -13.40 6.29 14.33
C THR A 229 -14.55 6.03 15.31
N GLY A 230 -14.20 5.61 16.53
CA GLY A 230 -15.13 5.13 17.56
C GLY A 230 -15.54 3.66 17.41
N VAL A 231 -15.01 2.95 16.41
CA VAL A 231 -15.20 1.50 16.27
C VAL A 231 -14.11 0.80 17.06
N GLU A 232 -14.46 0.12 18.14
CA GLU A 232 -13.50 -0.58 19.02
C GLU A 232 -13.83 -2.07 19.18
N GLN A 233 -14.86 -2.56 18.48
CA GLN A 233 -15.20 -3.98 18.46
C GLN A 233 -14.01 -4.80 17.95
N GLU A 234 -13.77 -5.95 18.58
CA GLU A 234 -12.72 -6.92 18.20
C GLU A 234 -11.27 -6.45 18.37
N LEU A 235 -11.06 -5.28 18.97
CA LEU A 235 -9.74 -4.85 19.43
C LEU A 235 -9.39 -5.52 20.76
N SER A 236 -8.09 -5.75 20.99
CA SER A 236 -7.59 -6.29 22.25
C SER A 236 -7.74 -5.31 23.42
N ALA A 237 -7.76 -4.00 23.12
CA ALA A 237 -7.99 -2.91 24.05
C ALA A 237 -8.36 -1.62 23.29
N PRO A 238 -9.01 -0.64 23.94
CA PRO A 238 -9.26 0.68 23.36
C PRO A 238 -7.99 1.36 22.84
N ILE A 239 -8.15 2.24 21.85
CA ILE A 239 -7.02 3.01 21.30
C ILE A 239 -6.88 4.30 22.11
N SER A 240 -5.71 4.48 22.75
CA SER A 240 -5.35 5.70 23.49
C SER A 240 -4.18 6.42 22.79
N PHE A 241 -4.26 7.75 22.75
CA PHE A 241 -3.17 8.61 22.27
C PHE A 241 -2.26 9.12 23.40
N GLU A 242 -2.49 8.71 24.64
CA GLU A 242 -1.62 9.09 25.78
C GLU A 242 -0.15 8.73 25.57
N PRO A 243 0.22 7.55 24.97
CA PRO A 243 1.63 7.24 24.70
C PRO A 243 2.29 8.22 23.71
N LEU A 244 1.49 9.00 22.97
CA LEU A 244 1.96 9.98 22.00
C LEU A 244 2.01 11.41 22.56
N ALA A 245 1.58 11.66 23.80
CA ALA A 245 1.39 13.01 24.34
C ALA A 245 2.57 13.97 24.09
N ALA A 246 3.81 13.50 24.27
CA ALA A 246 5.02 14.30 24.06
C ALA A 246 5.40 14.52 22.58
N LYS A 247 4.79 13.77 21.65
CA LYS A 247 5.05 13.81 20.20
C LYS A 247 3.92 14.47 19.41
N ILE A 248 2.84 14.90 20.07
CA ILE A 248 1.72 15.57 19.44
C ILE A 248 2.14 16.99 19.04
N ILE A 249 1.96 17.31 17.76
CA ILE A 249 2.20 18.64 17.19
C ILE A 249 1.03 19.56 17.52
N SER A 250 -0.20 19.08 17.34
CA SER A 250 -1.43 19.83 17.63
C SER A 250 -2.64 18.89 17.81
N HIS A 251 -3.73 19.44 18.36
CA HIS A 251 -5.01 18.75 18.49
C HIS A 251 -6.05 19.46 17.62
N ILE A 252 -6.77 18.72 16.78
CA ILE A 252 -8.03 19.20 16.18
C ILE A 252 -9.16 18.96 17.19
N GLU A 253 -9.18 17.77 17.79
CA GLU A 253 -10.10 17.42 18.87
C GLU A 253 -9.36 16.59 19.92
N PRO A 254 -9.21 17.07 21.16
CA PRO A 254 -8.50 16.36 22.22
C PRO A 254 -8.98 14.93 22.39
N GLY A 255 -8.04 13.99 22.42
CA GLY A 255 -8.33 12.56 22.53
C GLY A 255 -8.86 11.90 21.25
N ARG A 256 -9.53 12.59 20.31
CA ARG A 256 -10.07 11.93 19.11
C ARG A 256 -9.23 12.13 17.86
N VAL A 257 -8.71 13.34 17.64
CA VAL A 257 -8.01 13.72 16.42
C VAL A 257 -6.75 14.52 16.77
N ILE A 258 -5.60 13.93 16.48
CA ILE A 258 -4.29 14.51 16.79
C ILE A 258 -3.46 14.66 15.52
N GLN A 259 -2.56 15.65 15.52
CA GLN A 259 -1.53 15.80 14.50
C GLN A 259 -0.18 15.35 15.06
N VAL A 260 0.52 14.51 14.32
CA VAL A 260 1.85 13.97 14.66
C VAL A 260 2.72 13.92 13.40
N THR A 261 3.99 13.54 13.53
CA THR A 261 4.82 13.24 12.36
C THR A 261 4.43 11.90 11.73
N LEU A 262 4.66 11.74 10.42
CA LEU A 262 4.44 10.47 9.70
C LEU A 262 5.19 9.32 10.38
N GLU A 263 6.43 9.56 10.77
CA GLU A 263 7.24 8.62 11.55
C GLU A 263 6.48 8.12 12.79
N THR A 264 6.00 9.05 13.61
CA THR A 264 5.29 8.74 14.86
C THR A 264 3.99 8.00 14.60
N ALA A 265 3.24 8.39 13.56
CA ALA A 265 2.00 7.74 13.19
C ALA A 265 2.20 6.28 12.79
N ILE A 266 3.20 6.00 11.95
CA ILE A 266 3.48 4.64 11.49
C ILE A 266 4.00 3.77 12.63
N ASP A 267 4.89 4.29 13.48
CA ASP A 267 5.34 3.56 14.67
C ASP A 267 4.19 3.21 15.60
N PHE A 268 3.24 4.13 15.78
CA PHE A 268 2.07 3.91 16.59
C PHE A 268 1.20 2.78 16.02
N VAL A 269 0.95 2.77 14.70
CA VAL A 269 0.16 1.71 14.05
C VAL A 269 0.89 0.36 14.09
N ILE A 270 2.21 0.32 13.92
CA ILE A 270 3.02 -0.90 14.10
C ILE A 270 2.91 -1.40 15.54
N GLY A 271 2.98 -0.51 16.53
CA GLY A 271 2.79 -0.85 17.94
C GLY A 271 1.40 -1.41 18.24
N LEU A 272 0.36 -0.84 17.64
CA LEU A 272 -1.01 -1.37 17.74
C LEU A 272 -1.12 -2.75 17.08
N GLU A 273 -0.58 -2.94 15.87
CA GLU A 273 -0.58 -4.25 15.20
C GLU A 273 0.10 -5.31 16.07
N ALA A 274 1.26 -4.99 16.65
CA ALA A 274 1.98 -5.90 17.54
C ALA A 274 1.17 -6.23 18.80
N ARG A 275 0.43 -5.26 19.35
CA ARG A 275 -0.49 -5.48 20.48
C ARG A 275 -1.61 -6.44 20.12
N GLU A 276 -2.25 -6.25 18.97
CA GLU A 276 -3.32 -7.14 18.50
C GLU A 276 -2.77 -8.55 18.20
N ALA A 277 -1.59 -8.65 17.59
CA ALA A 277 -0.92 -9.92 17.33
C ALA A 277 -0.53 -10.66 18.62
N ALA A 278 -0.12 -9.94 19.67
CA ALA A 278 0.16 -10.54 20.97
C ALA A 278 -1.10 -11.07 21.67
N ALA A 279 -2.26 -10.46 21.43
CA ALA A 279 -3.52 -10.85 22.05
C ALA A 279 -4.23 -12.00 21.29
N PHE A 280 -4.17 -11.99 19.96
CA PHE A 280 -4.98 -12.87 19.10
C PHE A 280 -4.16 -13.75 18.15
N GLY A 281 -2.85 -13.60 18.13
CA GLY A 281 -2.03 -14.10 17.04
C GLY A 281 -2.16 -13.23 15.78
N LEU A 282 -1.34 -13.55 14.77
CA LEU A 282 -1.47 -12.91 13.46
C LEU A 282 -2.72 -13.43 12.76
N ARG A 283 -3.46 -12.50 12.14
CA ARG A 283 -4.66 -12.81 11.34
C ARG A 283 -4.47 -12.23 9.93
N PRO A 284 -4.61 -13.03 8.86
CA PRO A 284 -4.73 -14.49 8.86
C PRO A 284 -3.53 -15.17 9.53
N ASP A 285 -3.71 -16.43 9.92
CA ASP A 285 -2.63 -17.22 10.49
C ASP A 285 -1.58 -17.46 9.37
N PRO A 286 -0.31 -17.09 9.57
CA PRO A 286 0.73 -17.33 8.58
C PRO A 286 0.92 -18.81 8.21
N THR A 287 0.49 -19.74 9.08
CA THR A 287 0.53 -21.18 8.80
C THR A 287 -0.51 -21.64 7.78
N ASP A 288 -1.53 -20.81 7.50
CA ASP A 288 -2.51 -21.07 6.43
C ASP A 288 -1.92 -20.81 5.03
N TRP A 289 -0.73 -20.21 4.94
CA TRP A 289 -0.06 -19.96 3.68
C TRP A 289 0.28 -21.28 2.97
N LYS A 290 0.10 -21.30 1.65
CA LYS A 290 0.37 -22.47 0.82
C LYS A 290 1.36 -22.12 -0.29
N PRO A 291 2.37 -22.98 -0.53
CA PRO A 291 3.26 -22.82 -1.67
C PRO A 291 2.51 -23.07 -2.97
N ASP A 292 2.95 -22.38 -4.03
CA ASP A 292 2.50 -22.68 -5.39
C ASP A 292 3.11 -24.01 -5.90
N GLU A 293 2.61 -24.48 -7.04
CA GLU A 293 3.03 -25.75 -7.62
C GLU A 293 4.51 -25.77 -8.01
N ASP A 294 5.05 -24.65 -8.52
CA ASP A 294 6.45 -24.54 -8.93
C ASP A 294 7.39 -24.60 -7.72
N MET A 295 7.04 -23.93 -6.61
CA MET A 295 7.78 -24.04 -5.34
C MET A 295 7.76 -25.47 -4.81
N LEU A 296 6.61 -26.14 -4.85
CA LEU A 296 6.48 -27.54 -4.40
C LEU A 296 7.26 -28.52 -5.27
N GLU A 297 7.33 -28.28 -6.58
CA GLU A 297 8.14 -29.08 -7.49
C GLU A 297 9.64 -28.88 -7.21
N ALA A 298 10.08 -27.62 -7.10
CA ALA A 298 11.46 -27.29 -6.75
C ALA A 298 11.87 -27.89 -5.39
N TRP A 299 10.99 -27.79 -4.38
CA TRP A 299 11.20 -28.38 -3.06
C TRP A 299 11.41 -29.91 -3.13
N ARG A 300 10.55 -30.61 -3.88
CA ARG A 300 10.69 -32.06 -4.08
C ARG A 300 11.92 -32.43 -4.90
N SER A 301 12.37 -31.56 -5.81
CA SER A 301 13.50 -31.83 -6.71
C SER A 301 14.84 -31.96 -5.99
N ILE A 302 14.99 -31.35 -4.81
CA ILE A 302 16.20 -31.47 -3.97
C ILE A 302 16.14 -32.68 -3.02
N GLY A 303 15.09 -33.50 -3.10
CA GLY A 303 14.90 -34.70 -2.28
C GLY A 303 14.21 -34.46 -0.92
N GLU A 304 13.69 -33.26 -0.68
CA GLU A 304 12.94 -32.96 0.55
C GLU A 304 11.60 -33.70 0.58
N THR A 305 11.30 -34.28 1.75
CA THR A 305 10.07 -35.06 1.98
C THR A 305 9.13 -34.41 2.99
N GLU A 306 9.65 -33.47 3.79
CA GLU A 306 8.85 -32.64 4.69
C GLU A 306 8.02 -31.64 3.88
N PRO A 307 6.78 -31.32 4.28
CA PRO A 307 5.98 -30.32 3.59
C PRO A 307 6.60 -28.93 3.77
N LEU A 308 6.63 -28.15 2.68
CA LEU A 308 6.97 -26.73 2.75
C LEU A 308 5.77 -25.97 3.36
N VAL A 309 5.94 -25.45 4.57
CA VAL A 309 4.89 -24.79 5.37
C VAL A 309 5.31 -23.39 5.79
N GLY A 310 4.33 -22.50 5.98
CA GLY A 310 4.54 -21.18 6.58
C GLY A 310 4.75 -21.23 8.11
N PRO A 311 5.06 -20.10 8.77
CA PRO A 311 5.27 -18.77 8.19
C PRO A 311 6.53 -18.67 7.34
N ASN A 312 6.46 -17.97 6.20
CA ASN A 312 7.66 -17.78 5.37
C ASN A 312 8.71 -16.87 6.03
N SER A 313 8.36 -16.11 7.08
CA SER A 313 9.30 -15.30 7.86
C SER A 313 10.35 -16.12 8.63
N GLN A 314 10.14 -17.43 8.76
CA GLN A 314 11.02 -18.34 9.51
C GLN A 314 11.92 -19.19 8.60
N TRP A 315 11.79 -19.08 7.28
CA TRP A 315 12.53 -19.92 6.34
C TRP A 315 14.01 -19.61 6.25
N VAL A 316 14.42 -18.39 6.59
CA VAL A 316 15.82 -17.94 6.43
C VAL A 316 16.48 -17.81 7.78
N ASP A 317 17.54 -18.59 7.99
CA ASP A 317 18.47 -18.37 9.10
C ASP A 317 19.30 -17.11 8.85
N ASP A 318 19.02 -16.07 9.62
CA ASP A 318 19.70 -14.78 9.54
C ASP A 318 21.17 -14.82 9.96
N LYS A 319 21.62 -15.87 10.66
CA LYS A 319 23.04 -16.08 10.93
C LYS A 319 23.78 -16.56 9.69
N ARG A 320 23.13 -17.38 8.88
CA ARG A 320 23.65 -17.88 7.61
C ARG A 320 23.54 -16.83 6.50
N TYR A 321 22.46 -16.04 6.50
CA TYR A 321 22.22 -14.95 5.56
C TYR A 321 22.15 -13.59 6.27
N PRO A 322 23.27 -13.05 6.78
CA PRO A 322 23.28 -11.85 7.61
C PRO A 322 23.00 -10.56 6.84
N GLN A 323 23.09 -10.60 5.51
CA GLN A 323 22.80 -9.47 4.64
C GLN A 323 21.54 -9.74 3.84
N TRP A 324 20.72 -8.70 3.66
CA TRP A 324 19.60 -8.76 2.75
C TRP A 324 20.09 -8.84 1.30
N THR A 325 19.67 -9.88 0.58
CA THR A 325 20.04 -10.22 -0.81
C THR A 325 18.82 -10.74 -1.58
N GLY A 326 18.98 -11.10 -2.85
CA GLY A 326 17.90 -11.65 -3.68
C GLY A 326 16.89 -10.63 -4.22
N SER A 327 15.72 -11.13 -4.65
CA SER A 327 14.69 -10.36 -5.37
C SER A 327 14.15 -9.17 -4.58
N GLY A 328 13.79 -9.39 -3.31
CA GLY A 328 13.34 -8.33 -2.41
C GLY A 328 14.32 -7.14 -2.35
N LYS A 329 15.61 -7.43 -2.15
CA LYS A 329 16.66 -6.40 -2.12
C LYS A 329 16.81 -5.70 -3.47
N TYR A 330 16.78 -6.46 -4.57
CA TYR A 330 16.88 -5.88 -5.91
C TYR A 330 15.74 -4.89 -6.18
N ASN A 331 14.50 -5.29 -5.89
CA ASN A 331 13.33 -4.43 -6.09
C ASN A 331 13.45 -3.15 -5.25
N GLU A 332 13.84 -3.27 -3.98
CA GLU A 332 13.99 -2.10 -3.11
C GLU A 332 15.18 -1.19 -3.51
N ALA A 333 16.32 -1.75 -3.86
CA ALA A 333 17.53 -0.96 -4.17
C ALA A 333 17.55 -0.42 -5.61
N SER A 334 16.83 -1.05 -6.55
CA SER A 334 16.89 -0.72 -7.98
C SER A 334 15.56 -0.21 -8.51
N LEU A 335 14.47 -0.95 -8.30
CA LEU A 335 13.17 -0.65 -8.91
C LEU A 335 12.47 0.54 -8.22
N MET A 336 12.43 0.55 -6.89
CA MET A 336 11.73 1.59 -6.14
C MET A 336 12.34 3.00 -6.33
N PRO A 337 13.69 3.18 -6.34
CA PRO A 337 14.30 4.46 -6.68
C PRO A 337 14.00 4.92 -8.11
N ARG A 338 13.86 3.99 -9.06
CA ARG A 338 13.46 4.33 -10.44
C ARG A 338 12.03 4.85 -10.48
N TYR A 339 11.08 4.19 -9.82
CA TYR A 339 9.70 4.66 -9.75
C TYR A 339 9.59 6.03 -9.08
N GLU A 340 10.32 6.22 -7.98
CA GLU A 340 10.36 7.51 -7.30
C GLU A 340 10.96 8.60 -8.19
N LYS A 341 12.11 8.34 -8.86
CA LYS A 341 12.70 9.26 -9.82
C LYS A 341 11.74 9.63 -10.96
N THR A 342 11.02 8.64 -11.49
CA THR A 342 9.99 8.86 -12.52
C THR A 342 8.86 9.73 -11.98
N ALA A 343 8.39 9.50 -10.76
CA ALA A 343 7.36 10.33 -10.13
C ALA A 343 7.82 11.79 -9.95
N PHE A 344 9.07 12.00 -9.52
CA PHE A 344 9.68 13.33 -9.43
C PHE A 344 9.75 14.03 -10.79
N TRP A 345 10.21 13.32 -11.83
CA TRP A 345 10.25 13.84 -13.19
C TRP A 345 8.86 14.21 -13.71
N MET A 346 7.85 13.35 -13.48
CA MET A 346 6.46 13.62 -13.86
C MET A 346 5.91 14.85 -13.14
N GLN A 347 6.21 15.03 -11.84
CA GLN A 347 5.80 16.21 -11.09
C GLN A 347 6.48 17.48 -11.62
N GLY A 348 7.79 17.45 -11.86
CA GLY A 348 8.52 18.59 -12.42
C GLY A 348 7.97 19.05 -13.78
N ASN A 349 7.60 18.10 -14.64
CA ASN A 349 6.94 18.42 -15.93
C ASN A 349 5.56 19.07 -15.76
N ARG A 350 4.80 18.67 -14.74
CA ARG A 350 3.50 19.28 -14.43
C ARG A 350 3.67 20.71 -13.94
N ASP A 351 4.59 20.92 -13.01
CA ASP A 351 4.88 22.24 -12.45
C ASP A 351 5.33 23.20 -13.58
N ALA A 352 6.24 22.77 -14.45
CA ALA A 352 6.71 23.58 -15.58
C ALA A 352 5.60 23.86 -16.62
N ARG A 353 4.62 22.96 -16.76
CA ARG A 353 3.46 23.19 -17.65
C ARG A 353 2.49 24.19 -17.04
N GLU A 354 2.28 24.15 -15.72
CA GLU A 354 1.45 25.09 -14.99
C GLU A 354 2.05 26.51 -15.04
N GLU A 355 3.36 26.64 -14.80
CA GLU A 355 4.08 27.92 -14.90
C GLU A 355 3.93 28.56 -16.28
N ARG A 356 4.18 27.80 -17.36
CA ARG A 356 3.97 28.30 -18.74
C ARG A 356 2.52 28.75 -19.01
N TYR A 357 1.55 28.04 -18.43
CA TYR A 357 0.14 28.39 -18.57
C TYR A 357 -0.19 29.70 -17.85
N GLU A 358 0.30 29.86 -16.61
CA GLU A 358 0.15 31.10 -15.85
C GLU A 358 0.83 32.30 -16.53
N GLU A 359 2.04 32.12 -17.07
CA GLU A 359 2.75 33.16 -17.84
C GLU A 359 1.94 33.57 -19.08
N THR A 360 1.38 32.61 -19.81
CA THR A 360 0.53 32.87 -20.98
C THR A 360 -0.74 33.64 -20.59
N GLN A 361 -1.36 33.28 -19.46
CA GLN A 361 -2.53 34.00 -18.95
C GLN A 361 -2.20 35.44 -18.53
N ARG A 362 -1.06 35.67 -17.88
CA ARG A 362 -0.60 37.02 -17.51
C ARG A 362 -0.35 37.88 -18.75
N ALA A 363 0.37 37.34 -19.74
CA ALA A 363 0.62 38.03 -21.00
C ALA A 363 -0.67 38.37 -21.75
N ALA A 364 -1.65 37.45 -21.78
CA ALA A 364 -2.96 37.70 -22.38
C ALA A 364 -3.76 38.78 -21.63
N ALA A 365 -3.72 38.78 -20.29
CA ALA A 365 -4.38 39.78 -19.47
C ALA A 365 -3.77 41.18 -19.65
N ASP A 366 -2.44 41.26 -19.78
CA ASP A 366 -1.74 42.53 -20.00
C ASP A 366 -2.02 43.08 -21.41
N ALA A 367 -1.99 42.23 -22.45
CA ALA A 367 -2.39 42.62 -23.81
C ALA A 367 -3.84 43.12 -23.90
N ALA A 368 -4.76 42.50 -23.15
CA ALA A 368 -6.16 42.93 -23.06
C ALA A 368 -6.29 44.30 -22.37
N ARG A 369 -5.50 44.58 -21.32
CA ARG A 369 -5.47 45.88 -20.64
C ARG A 369 -4.93 46.99 -21.56
N GLU A 370 -3.86 46.71 -22.30
CA GLU A 370 -3.30 47.66 -23.28
C GLU A 370 -4.30 47.99 -24.39
N SER A 371 -5.01 46.97 -24.89
CA SER A 371 -6.06 47.14 -25.91
C SER A 371 -7.25 47.97 -25.40
N ALA A 372 -7.64 47.79 -24.13
CA ALA A 372 -8.71 48.58 -23.50
C ALA A 372 -8.29 50.05 -23.26
N ALA A 373 -7.03 50.29 -22.85
CA ALA A 373 -6.50 51.63 -22.65
C ALA A 373 -6.39 52.43 -23.96
N GLY A 374 -6.08 51.77 -25.08
CA GLY A 374 -6.04 52.40 -26.41
C GLY A 374 -7.39 52.82 -26.98
N SER A 375 -8.51 52.35 -26.42
CA SER A 375 -9.86 52.63 -26.94
C SER A 375 -10.54 53.86 -26.32
N HIS A 376 -9.99 54.44 -25.25
CA HIS A 376 -10.52 55.65 -24.58
C HIS A 376 -9.80 56.95 -24.98
N GLY A 377 -8.82 56.87 -25.91
CA GLY A 377 -8.03 58.01 -26.40
C GLY A 377 -8.42 58.51 -27.79
N LYS A 378 -9.61 58.18 -28.30
CA LYS A 378 -10.14 58.68 -29.58
C LYS A 378 -11.46 59.41 -29.41
#